data_AF-A0A7J6USI6-F1
#
_entry.id   AF-A0A7J6USI6-F1
#
_cell.length_a   1.000
_cell.length_b   1.000
_cell.length_c   1.000
_cell.angle_alpha   90.00
_cell.angle_beta   90.00
_cell.angle_gamma   90.00
#
_symmetry.space_group_name_H-M   'P 1'
#
loop_
_entity.id
_entity.type
_entity.pdbx_description
1 polymer ?
#
loop_
_entity_poly.entity_id
_entity_poly.type
_entity_poly.pdbx_seq_one_letter_code
_entity_poly.pdbx_strand_id
1 'polypeptide(L)' 'VYGVLDVQRVAGNFHISVHGLNIFVAQQIFEGATHVNVSHVIHDLSFGPKYPGIHNPLDGTERILRGASGTFKYYIK' A
#
# COMPACT_ATOMS: atom_id res chain seq x y z
N VAL A 1 -8.07 -5.29 -0.31
CA VAL A 1 -7.02 -6.32 -0.57
C VAL A 1 -6.71 -7.00 0.75
N TYR A 2 -6.62 -8.32 0.79
CA TYR A 2 -6.26 -9.08 2.00
C TYR A 2 -5.54 -10.37 1.61
N GLY A 3 -4.69 -10.89 2.49
CA GLY A 3 -3.93 -12.12 2.26
C GLY A 3 -2.73 -12.26 3.18
N VAL A 4 -2.00 -13.36 3.01
CA VAL A 4 -0.74 -13.65 3.72
C VAL A 4 0.31 -14.01 2.67
N LEU A 5 1.55 -13.61 2.91
CA LEU A 5 2.68 -13.91 2.04
C LEU A 5 3.83 -14.47 2.87
N ASP A 6 4.33 -15.64 2.50
CA ASP A 6 5.56 -16.19 3.06
C ASP A 6 6.76 -15.50 2.41
N VAL A 7 7.57 -14.84 3.23
CA VAL A 7 8.74 -14.06 2.78
C VAL A 7 9.98 -14.45 3.57
N GLN A 8 11.15 -14.24 2.97
CA GLN A 8 12.43 -14.36 3.66
C GLN A 8 12.56 -13.26 4.72
N ARG A 9 13.11 -13.60 5.89
CA ARG A 9 13.36 -12.65 6.99
C ARG A 9 14.63 -11.84 6.74
N VAL A 10 14.58 -10.97 5.74
CA VAL A 10 15.63 -10.03 5.34
C VAL A 10 15.02 -8.65 5.08
N ALA A 11 15.87 -7.63 4.93
CA ALA A 11 15.39 -6.32 4.50
C ALA A 11 14.74 -6.42 3.11
N GLY A 12 13.55 -5.84 2.96
CA GLY A 12 12.78 -5.92 1.73
C GLY A 12 11.70 -4.84 1.67
N ASN A 13 11.03 -4.77 0.51
CA ASN A 13 9.93 -3.84 0.28
C ASN A 13 8.72 -4.60 -0.28
N PHE A 14 7.53 -4.19 0.17
CA PHE A 14 6.27 -4.63 -0.41
C PHE A 14 5.59 -3.41 -1.06
N HIS A 15 5.19 -3.55 -2.33
CA HIS A 15 4.60 -2.48 -3.11
C HIS A 15 3.25 -2.91 -3.67
N ILE A 16 2.22 -2.12 -3.39
CA ILE A 16 0.96 -2.15 -4.16
C ILE A 16 1.04 -1.00 -5.14
N SER A 17 0.95 -1.30 -6.45
CA SER A 17 1.01 -0.28 -7.48
C SER A 17 0.27 -0.71 -8.73
N VAL A 18 -0.05 0.27 -9.56
CA VAL A 18 -0.62 0.07 -10.91
C VAL A 18 0.44 -0.32 -11.95
N HIS A 19 1.62 -0.82 -11.54
CA HIS A 19 2.80 -1.08 -12.39
C HIS A 19 2.52 -1.88 -13.67
N GLY A 20 1.44 -2.67 -13.72
CA GLY A 20 1.06 -3.44 -14.91
C GLY A 20 0.47 -2.60 -16.06
N LEU A 21 0.11 -1.34 -15.81
CA LEU A 21 -0.38 -0.43 -16.84
C LEU A 21 0.79 0.38 -17.42
N ASN A 22 0.98 0.25 -18.74
CA ASN A 22 1.84 1.15 -19.50
C ASN A 22 1.42 2.60 -19.23
N ILE A 23 2.39 3.52 -19.04
CA ILE A 23 2.13 4.92 -18.73
C ILE A 23 1.17 5.59 -19.73
N PHE A 24 1.23 5.22 -21.02
CA PHE A 24 0.31 5.69 -22.05
C PHE A 24 -1.11 5.21 -21.81
N VAL A 25 -1.28 3.95 -21.40
CA VAL A 25 -2.60 3.37 -21.08
C VAL A 25 -3.14 3.96 -19.79
N ALA A 26 -2.30 4.15 -18.77
CA ALA A 26 -2.69 4.81 -17.53
C ALA A 26 -3.14 6.26 -17.79
N GLN A 27 -2.48 6.99 -18.69
CA GLN A 27 -2.92 8.33 -19.09
C GLN A 27 -4.28 8.33 -19.77
N GLN A 28 -4.59 7.34 -20.60
CA GLN A 28 -5.91 7.24 -21.23
C GLN A 28 -7.03 6.83 -20.26
N ILE A 29 -6.74 5.90 -19.34
CA ILE A 29 -7.75 5.40 -18.38
C ILE A 29 -8.04 6.43 -17.28
N PHE A 30 -7.01 7.10 -16.78
CA PHE A 30 -7.11 8.02 -15.64
C PHE A 30 -7.07 9.49 -16.08
N GLU A 31 -7.12 9.79 -17.38
CA GLU A 31 -6.98 11.17 -17.90
C GLU A 31 -5.69 11.87 -17.42
N GLY A 32 -4.65 11.09 -17.12
CA GLY A 32 -3.38 11.54 -16.56
C GLY A 32 -2.94 10.73 -15.34
N ALA A 33 -1.64 10.42 -15.25
CA ALA A 33 -1.08 9.67 -14.12
C ALA A 33 -1.29 10.37 -12.76
N THR A 34 -1.50 11.69 -12.78
CA THR A 34 -1.79 12.53 -11.61
C THR A 34 -3.19 12.33 -11.04
N HIS A 35 -4.11 11.64 -11.73
CA HIS A 35 -5.47 11.42 -11.25
C HIS A 35 -5.68 10.03 -10.62
N VAL A 36 -4.65 9.18 -10.59
CA VAL A 36 -4.74 7.87 -9.93
C VAL A 36 -4.95 8.06 -8.43
N ASN A 37 -6.08 7.61 -7.91
CA ASN A 37 -6.36 7.68 -6.48
C ASN A 37 -5.69 6.51 -5.74
N VAL A 38 -4.64 6.80 -4.97
CA VAL A 38 -3.95 5.84 -4.09
C VAL A 38 -4.33 5.99 -2.61
N SER A 39 -5.47 6.64 -2.33
CA SER A 39 -6.02 6.70 -0.97
C SER A 39 -6.31 5.28 -0.46
N HIS A 40 -6.04 5.03 0.82
CA HIS A 40 -6.21 3.70 1.40
C HIS A 40 -6.39 3.74 2.91
N VAL A 41 -6.94 2.64 3.42
CA VAL A 41 -6.98 2.29 4.84
C VAL A 41 -6.20 0.99 5.02
N ILE A 42 -5.22 0.99 5.92
CA ILE A 42 -4.54 -0.23 6.36
C ILE A 42 -5.38 -0.82 7.48
N HIS A 43 -6.22 -1.81 7.19
CA HIS A 43 -7.04 -2.46 8.21
C HIS A 43 -6.20 -3.29 9.18
N ASP A 44 -5.26 -4.06 8.64
CA ASP A 44 -4.40 -4.97 9.40
C ASP A 44 -3.09 -5.20 8.62
N LEU A 45 -1.94 -4.99 9.27
CA LEU A 45 -0.62 -5.33 8.74
C LEU A 45 0.29 -5.83 9.85
N SER A 46 0.55 -7.14 9.83
CA SER A 46 1.34 -7.83 10.85
C SER A 46 2.43 -8.72 10.25
N PHE A 47 3.45 -9.02 11.04
CA PHE A 47 4.50 -9.96 10.68
C PHE A 47 4.45 -11.18 11.61
N GLY A 48 4.15 -12.35 11.04
CA GLY A 48 4.01 -13.60 11.79
C GLY A 48 2.62 -13.80 12.42
N PRO A 49 2.49 -14.79 13.33
CA PRO A 49 1.21 -15.12 13.97
C PRO A 49 0.69 -14.03 14.90
N LYS A 50 -0.63 -13.83 14.93
CA LYS A 50 -1.27 -12.96 15.92
C LYS A 50 -1.24 -13.60 17.31
N TYR A 51 -1.08 -12.78 18.34
CA TYR A 51 -1.14 -13.19 19.74
C TYR A 51 -1.83 -12.10 20.59
N PRO A 52 -2.39 -12.47 21.77
CA PRO A 52 -3.07 -11.51 22.63
C PRO A 52 -2.19 -10.32 23.02
N GLY A 53 -2.71 -9.10 22.89
CA GLY A 53 -1.99 -7.87 23.24
C GLY A 53 -1.08 -7.31 22.15
N ILE A 54 -0.98 -7.94 20.98
CA ILE A 54 -0.29 -7.35 19.83
C ILE A 54 -1.04 -6.08 19.36
N HIS A 55 -0.28 -5.03 19.08
CA HIS A 55 -0.80 -3.79 18.50
C HIS A 55 0.15 -3.34 17.39
N ASN A 56 -0.20 -3.60 16.13
CA ASN A 56 0.66 -3.19 15.02
C ASN A 56 0.50 -1.68 14.77
N PRO A 57 1.59 -0.95 14.54
CA PRO A 57 1.56 0.51 14.48
C PRO A 57 0.80 1.09 13.28
N LEU A 58 0.51 0.29 12.26
CA LEU A 58 -0.17 0.73 11.05
C LEU A 58 -1.63 0.29 10.98
N ASP A 59 -2.10 -0.56 11.89
CA ASP A 59 -3.49 -0.99 11.90
C ASP A 59 -4.41 0.24 12.08
N GLY A 60 -5.46 0.33 11.27
CA GLY A 60 -6.38 1.46 11.22
C GLY A 60 -5.84 2.73 10.54
N THR A 61 -4.61 2.73 10.00
CA THR A 61 -4.04 3.93 9.37
C THR A 61 -4.79 4.29 8.09
N GLU A 62 -5.33 5.51 8.03
CA GLU A 62 -5.96 6.08 6.84
C GLU A 62 -5.05 7.12 6.17
N ARG A 63 -4.99 7.09 4.84
CA ARG A 63 -4.41 8.15 4.01
C ARG A 63 -5.36 8.46 2.86
N ILE A 64 -5.92 9.67 2.88
CA ILE A 64 -6.77 10.20 1.82
C ILE A 64 -6.02 11.28 1.05
N LEU A 65 -5.89 11.08 -0.26
CA LEU A 65 -5.41 12.11 -1.18
C LEU A 65 -6.48 13.20 -1.34
N ARG A 66 -6.04 14.45 -1.26
CA ARG A 66 -6.87 15.64 -1.48
C ARG A 66 -6.46 16.46 -2.71
N GLY A 67 -5.51 15.95 -3.48
CA GLY A 67 -4.92 16.61 -4.64
C GLY A 67 -4.40 15.59 -5.64
N ALA A 68 -3.34 15.94 -6.36
CA ALA A 68 -2.71 15.05 -7.32
C ALA A 68 -2.22 13.74 -6.66
N SER A 69 -2.16 12.69 -7.47
CA SER A 69 -1.64 11.38 -7.11
C SER A 69 -0.21 11.43 -6.56
N GLY A 70 0.20 10.38 -5.87
CA GLY A 70 1.52 10.30 -5.26
C GLY A 70 1.83 8.92 -4.71
N THR A 71 2.84 8.84 -3.85
CA THR A 71 3.30 7.60 -3.23
C THR A 71 3.32 7.75 -1.72
N PHE A 72 2.68 6.83 -1.01
CA PHE A 72 2.83 6.68 0.43
C PHE A 72 3.89 5.64 0.74
N LYS A 73 4.79 5.94 1.68
CA LYS A 73 5.85 5.03 2.14
C LYS A 73 5.74 4.84 3.64
N TYR A 74 5.79 3.59 4.06
CA TYR A 74 5.78 3.19 5.46
C TYR A 74 7.05 2.38 5.73
N TYR A 75 7.80 2.78 6.75
CA TYR A 75 9.00 2.09 7.20
C TYR A 75 8.69 1.43 8.53
N ILE A 76 8.79 0.11 8.59
CA ILE A 76 8.50 -0.70 9.78
C ILE A 76 9.80 -1.43 10.14
N LYS A 77 10.10 -1.52 11.44
CA LYS A 77 11.31 -2.17 11.97
C LYS A 77 10.94 -3.27 12.94
#